data_AF-A0A1A0H6M7-F1
#
_entry.id   AF-A0A1A0H6M7-F1
#
_cell.length_a   1.000
_cell.length_b   1.000
_cell.length_c   1.000
_cell.angle_alpha   90.00
_cell.angle_beta   90.00
_cell.angle_gamma   90.00
#
_symmetry.space_group_name_H-M   'P 1'
#
loop_
_entity.id
_entity.type
_entity.pdbx_description
1 polymer ?
#
loop_
_entity_poly.entity_id
_entity_poly.type
_entity_poly.pdbx_seq_one_letter_code
_entity_poly.pdbx_strand_id
1 'polypeptide(L)'
;MAWLSLGSKTSQNTEIKSPQIEQRSHHQMGIVQNNESDIAHTLNQIAAEGEAKVKEMTTETLNSTNAAVSDFVHKREGNMFIIDGEKYSKESIICTNDGQGNKTCLKLKYNLVELFKQMQKLEYFCSLPNDINATYFECRKIT
;
A
#
# COMPACT_ATOMS: atom_id res chain seq x y z
N MET A 1 25.15 -5.82 -85.23
CA MET A 1 26.56 -5.55 -84.94
C MET A 1 26.69 -5.22 -83.46
N ALA A 2 27.53 -6.00 -82.74
CA ALA A 2 28.11 -5.77 -81.40
C ALA A 2 27.12 -5.56 -80.22
N TRP A 3 26.99 -6.48 -79.26
CA TRP A 3 27.91 -6.98 -78.21
C TRP A 3 27.76 -6.28 -76.85
N LEU A 4 27.82 -7.12 -75.82
CA LEU A 4 27.56 -6.92 -74.39
C LEU A 4 28.52 -5.94 -73.70
N SER A 5 28.14 -5.46 -72.52
CA SER A 5 29.07 -5.38 -71.37
C SER A 5 28.34 -5.43 -70.03
N LEU A 6 28.71 -6.44 -69.23
CA LEU A 6 28.47 -6.59 -67.80
C LEU A 6 29.30 -5.55 -67.02
N GLY A 7 28.75 -5.04 -65.91
CA GLY A 7 29.47 -4.21 -64.94
C GLY A 7 28.96 -4.46 -63.53
N SER A 8 29.67 -5.33 -62.81
CA SER A 8 29.50 -5.68 -61.40
C SER A 8 29.71 -4.48 -60.48
N LYS A 9 28.81 -4.26 -59.51
CA LYS A 9 29.12 -3.46 -58.31
C LYS A 9 28.85 -4.27 -57.05
N THR A 10 29.98 -4.56 -56.42
CA THR A 10 30.26 -5.21 -55.15
C THR A 10 29.36 -4.69 -54.02
N SER A 11 28.69 -5.62 -53.34
CA SER A 11 27.99 -5.37 -52.08
C SER A 11 29.02 -5.22 -50.96
N GLN A 12 29.18 -4.01 -50.43
CA GLN A 12 29.95 -3.78 -49.20
C GLN A 12 29.03 -4.00 -48.00
N ASN A 13 29.24 -5.15 -47.36
CA ASN A 13 28.59 -5.55 -46.11
C ASN A 13 29.11 -4.64 -44.98
N THR A 14 28.27 -3.72 -44.51
CA THR A 14 28.59 -2.87 -43.36
C THR A 14 28.05 -3.56 -42.13
N GLU A 15 28.92 -4.27 -41.42
CA GLU A 15 28.60 -4.99 -40.19
C GLU A 15 28.39 -3.96 -39.05
N ILE A 16 27.13 -3.57 -38.83
CA ILE A 16 26.73 -2.74 -37.70
C ILE A 16 26.79 -3.62 -36.44
N LYS A 17 27.88 -3.50 -35.67
CA LYS A 17 27.98 -4.11 -34.34
C LYS A 17 26.92 -3.51 -33.43
N SER A 18 25.89 -4.29 -33.13
CA SER A 18 24.85 -3.94 -32.16
C SER A 18 25.48 -3.76 -30.77
N PRO A 19 25.11 -2.72 -30.01
CA PRO A 19 25.58 -2.58 -28.63
C PRO A 19 24.99 -3.73 -27.80
N GLN A 20 25.86 -4.49 -27.14
CA GLN A 20 25.44 -5.50 -26.17
C GLN A 20 24.77 -4.78 -25.00
N ILE A 21 23.44 -4.88 -24.92
CA ILE A 21 22.69 -4.45 -23.76
C ILE A 21 22.98 -5.46 -22.66
N GLU A 22 23.81 -5.07 -21.69
CA GLU A 22 24.09 -5.87 -20.49
C GLU A 22 22.79 -5.96 -19.67
N GLN A 23 22.10 -7.10 -19.75
CA GLN A 23 20.98 -7.41 -18.87
C GLN A 23 21.52 -7.58 -17.45
N ARG A 24 21.35 -6.56 -16.62
CA ARG A 24 21.61 -6.65 -15.18
C ARG A 24 20.62 -7.64 -14.57
N SER A 25 21.12 -8.83 -14.26
CA SER A 25 20.41 -9.85 -13.49
C SER A 25 19.98 -9.27 -12.13
N HIS A 26 18.69 -9.34 -11.83
CA HIS A 26 18.17 -8.96 -10.52
C HIS A 26 18.61 -10.00 -9.49
N HIS A 27 19.68 -9.72 -8.75
CA HIS A 27 19.97 -10.47 -7.52
C HIS A 27 18.92 -10.08 -6.48
N GLN A 28 18.17 -11.07 -6.01
CA GLN A 28 17.18 -10.89 -4.96
C GLN A 28 17.93 -10.57 -3.65
N MET A 29 17.83 -9.33 -3.18
CA MET A 29 18.36 -8.95 -1.88
C MET A 29 17.62 -9.75 -0.81
N GLY A 30 18.36 -10.57 -0.06
CA GLY A 30 17.84 -11.31 1.09
C GLY A 30 17.47 -10.33 2.20
N ILE A 31 16.25 -9.80 2.14
CA ILE A 31 15.65 -9.09 3.27
C ILE A 31 15.35 -10.16 4.32
N VAL A 32 16.03 -10.06 5.46
CA VAL A 32 15.68 -10.82 6.66
C VAL A 32 14.25 -10.42 7.02
N GLN A 33 13.29 -11.29 6.71
CA GLN A 33 11.92 -11.14 7.15
C GLN A 33 11.90 -11.41 8.66
N ASN A 34 12.07 -10.35 9.45
CA ASN A 34 11.49 -10.38 10.78
C ASN A 34 9.99 -10.59 10.58
N ASN A 35 9.45 -11.73 11.00
CA ASN A 35 8.02 -12.08 10.91
C ASN A 35 7.16 -11.22 11.85
N GLU A 36 7.46 -9.92 11.94
CA GLU A 36 6.68 -8.96 12.70
C GLU A 36 5.46 -8.59 11.87
N SER A 37 4.27 -8.69 12.47
CA SER A 37 3.01 -8.32 11.82
C SER A 37 3.04 -6.85 11.41
N ASP A 38 2.61 -6.52 10.19
CA ASP A 38 2.51 -5.12 9.71
C ASP A 38 1.68 -4.27 10.69
N ILE A 39 0.63 -4.88 11.24
CA ILE A 39 -0.25 -4.26 12.25
C ILE A 39 0.51 -3.94 13.53
N ALA A 40 1.37 -4.86 14.00
CA ALA A 40 2.17 -4.64 15.21
C ALA A 40 3.20 -3.53 14.98
N HIS A 41 3.83 -3.52 13.80
CA HIS A 41 4.76 -2.46 13.41
C HIS A 41 4.06 -1.09 13.38
N THR A 42 2.87 -1.00 12.79
CA THR A 42 2.06 0.22 12.78
C THR A 42 1.66 0.64 14.20
N LEU A 43 1.23 -0.28 15.05
CA LEU A 43 0.92 0.04 16.45
C LEU A 43 2.15 0.59 17.19
N ASN A 44 3.33 0.03 16.96
CA ASN A 44 4.59 0.50 17.55
C ASN A 44 4.96 1.90 17.03
N GLN A 45 4.82 2.16 15.73
CA GLN A 45 5.07 3.47 15.13
C GLN A 45 4.12 4.54 15.66
N ILE A 46 2.85 4.18 15.90
CA ILE A 46 1.82 5.10 16.38
C ILE A 46 1.86 5.30 17.90
N ALA A 47 2.33 4.30 18.66
CA ALA A 47 2.38 4.31 20.13
C ALA A 47 3.60 5.02 20.72
N ALA A 48 4.54 5.51 19.89
CA ALA A 48 5.70 6.26 20.35
C ALA A 48 5.36 7.55 21.14
N GLU A 49 4.08 7.98 21.14
CA GLU A 49 3.56 9.13 21.89
C GLU A 49 2.55 8.77 23.01
N GLY A 50 2.26 7.48 23.26
CA GLY A 50 1.36 7.03 24.32
C GLY A 50 0.75 5.62 24.10
N GLU A 51 0.16 5.04 25.15
CA GLU A 51 -0.48 3.72 25.07
C GLU A 51 -1.72 3.74 24.15
N ALA A 52 -1.69 2.97 23.05
CA ALA A 52 -2.82 2.84 22.15
C ALA A 52 -3.91 1.93 22.73
N LYS A 53 -5.13 2.45 22.90
CA LYS A 53 -6.30 1.67 23.30
C LYS A 53 -6.85 0.91 22.09
N VAL A 54 -6.50 -0.37 21.97
CA VAL A 54 -6.99 -1.25 20.91
C VAL A 54 -8.28 -1.94 21.37
N LYS A 55 -9.38 -1.71 20.65
CA LYS A 55 -10.62 -2.45 20.82
C LYS A 55 -10.73 -3.50 19.71
N GLU A 56 -10.85 -4.76 20.08
CA GLU A 56 -11.16 -5.82 19.12
C GLU A 56 -12.66 -5.86 18.81
N MET A 57 -12.99 -5.87 17.52
CA MET A 57 -14.36 -6.03 17.05
C MET A 57 -14.59 -7.50 16.68
N THR A 58 -15.57 -8.15 17.31
CA THR A 58 -15.84 -9.58 17.10
C THR A 58 -16.89 -9.88 16.03
N THR A 59 -17.46 -8.85 15.38
CA THR A 59 -18.62 -9.01 14.49
C THR A 59 -18.34 -9.93 13.31
N GLU A 60 -19.31 -10.81 13.04
CA GLU A 60 -19.17 -11.89 12.05
C GLU A 60 -19.61 -11.48 10.65
N THR A 61 -20.41 -10.41 10.52
CA THR A 61 -20.94 -9.98 9.21
C THR A 61 -20.31 -8.68 8.71
N LEU A 62 -20.10 -8.60 7.40
CA LEU A 62 -19.52 -7.44 6.73
C LEU A 62 -20.35 -6.16 6.98
N ASN A 63 -21.68 -6.24 6.91
CA ASN A 63 -22.56 -5.08 7.13
C ASN A 63 -22.42 -4.51 8.54
N SER A 64 -22.39 -5.38 9.55
CA SER A 64 -22.23 -4.95 10.94
C SER A 64 -20.87 -4.33 11.21
N THR A 65 -19.82 -4.82 10.55
CA THR A 65 -18.48 -4.25 10.65
C THR A 65 -18.39 -2.91 9.92
N ASN A 66 -19.02 -2.77 8.75
CA ASN A 66 -19.13 -1.47 8.06
C ASN A 66 -19.85 -0.43 8.90
N ALA A 67 -20.96 -0.81 9.56
CA ALA A 67 -21.69 0.09 10.45
C ALA A 67 -20.81 0.54 11.63
N ALA A 68 -20.05 -0.38 12.23
CA ALA A 68 -19.12 -0.05 13.30
C ALA A 68 -17.98 0.88 12.85
N VAL A 69 -17.44 0.69 11.64
CA VAL A 69 -16.47 1.60 11.04
C VAL A 69 -17.08 2.97 10.81
N SER A 70 -18.28 3.04 10.25
CA SER A 70 -19.01 4.31 10.05
C SER A 70 -19.24 5.03 11.38
N ASP A 71 -19.71 4.35 12.42
CA ASP A 71 -19.90 4.92 13.74
C ASP A 71 -18.58 5.41 14.36
N PHE A 72 -17.50 4.64 14.16
CA PHE A 72 -16.17 4.99 14.66
C PHE A 72 -15.63 6.26 13.98
N VAL A 73 -15.84 6.38 12.68
CA VAL A 73 -15.39 7.52 11.87
C VAL A 73 -16.24 8.77 12.15
N HIS A 74 -17.58 8.65 12.13
CA HIS A 74 -18.49 9.78 12.36
C HIS A 74 -18.33 10.42 13.75
N LYS A 75 -18.06 9.63 14.79
CA LYS A 75 -17.81 10.17 16.14
C LYS A 75 -16.57 11.07 16.22
N ARG A 76 -15.70 11.02 15.21
CA ARG A 76 -14.42 11.72 15.14
C ARG A 76 -14.23 12.31 13.74
N GLU A 77 -15.31 12.85 13.20
CA GLU A 77 -15.28 13.53 11.92
C GLU A 77 -14.27 14.68 11.96
N GLY A 78 -13.49 14.83 10.89
CA GLY A 78 -12.37 15.79 10.82
C GLY A 78 -11.03 15.25 11.34
N ASN A 79 -10.99 14.13 12.08
CA ASN A 79 -9.73 13.51 12.44
C ASN A 79 -9.05 12.83 11.25
N MET A 80 -7.72 12.74 11.31
CA MET A 80 -6.95 11.82 10.49
C MET A 80 -7.10 10.40 11.06
N PHE A 81 -7.34 9.44 10.17
CA PHE A 81 -7.37 8.03 10.50
C PHE A 81 -6.17 7.34 9.89
N ILE A 82 -5.65 6.33 10.57
CA ILE A 82 -4.61 5.45 10.06
C ILE A 82 -5.25 4.08 9.85
N ILE A 83 -5.10 3.51 8.66
CA ILE A 83 -5.54 2.14 8.37
C ILE A 83 -4.36 1.27 7.98
N ASP A 84 -4.37 0.04 8.45
CA ASP A 84 -3.35 -0.94 8.12
C ASP A 84 -3.92 -2.36 8.16
N GLY A 85 -3.25 -3.28 7.51
CA GLY A 85 -3.59 -4.69 7.50
C GLY A 85 -2.65 -5.47 6.60
N GLU A 86 -2.33 -6.69 7.01
CA GLU A 86 -1.41 -7.53 6.26
C GLU A 86 -2.02 -7.94 4.90
N LYS A 87 -1.18 -8.04 3.86
CA LYS A 87 -1.56 -8.31 2.47
C LYS A 87 -2.49 -9.53 2.27
N TYR A 88 -2.40 -10.52 3.16
CA TYR A 88 -3.18 -11.77 3.09
C TYR A 88 -4.02 -12.03 4.34
N SER A 89 -4.08 -11.09 5.28
CA SER A 89 -4.87 -11.24 6.49
C SER A 89 -6.34 -10.93 6.22
N LYS A 90 -7.21 -11.61 6.96
CA LYS A 90 -8.64 -11.28 7.06
C LYS A 90 -8.90 -10.26 8.17
N GLU A 91 -7.87 -9.58 8.62
CA GLU A 91 -7.94 -8.58 9.68
C GLU A 91 -7.31 -7.28 9.21
N SER A 92 -7.81 -6.18 9.74
CA SER A 92 -7.28 -4.84 9.54
C SER A 92 -7.48 -4.01 10.80
N ILE A 93 -6.78 -2.91 10.89
CA ILE A 93 -6.93 -1.94 11.97
C ILE A 93 -7.28 -0.57 11.42
N ILE A 94 -8.07 0.17 12.18
CA ILE A 94 -8.28 1.60 12.00
C ILE A 94 -7.99 2.32 13.31
N CYS A 95 -7.08 3.28 13.29
CA CYS A 95 -6.64 4.05 14.44
C CYS A 95 -6.89 5.55 14.21
N THR A 96 -7.09 6.30 15.29
CA THR A 96 -7.12 7.76 15.28
C THR A 96 -6.83 8.28 16.68
N ASN A 97 -6.65 9.59 16.81
CA ASN A 97 -6.51 10.24 18.12
C ASN A 97 -7.89 10.40 18.77
N ASP A 98 -7.96 10.29 20.09
CA ASP A 98 -9.08 10.77 20.87
C ASP A 98 -8.95 12.28 21.12
N GLY A 99 -9.99 12.91 21.66
CA GLY A 99 -10.00 14.35 21.97
C GLY A 99 -8.99 14.77 23.05
N GLN A 100 -8.28 13.83 23.67
CA GLN A 100 -7.21 14.07 24.65
C GLN A 100 -5.81 13.77 24.08
N GLY A 101 -5.72 13.40 22.79
CA GLY A 101 -4.47 13.08 22.12
C GLY A 101 -4.05 11.61 22.22
N ASN A 102 -4.77 10.75 22.96
CA ASN A 102 -4.42 9.34 23.03
C ASN A 102 -4.85 8.60 21.76
N LYS A 103 -4.11 7.56 21.39
CA LYS A 103 -4.44 6.73 20.23
C LYS A 103 -5.54 5.74 20.59
N THR A 104 -6.61 5.71 19.79
CA THR A 104 -7.69 4.73 19.86
C THR A 104 -7.75 3.95 18.56
N CYS A 105 -7.75 2.63 18.65
CA CYS A 105 -7.75 1.72 17.51
C CYS A 105 -8.92 0.73 17.57
N LEU A 106 -9.42 0.35 16.41
CA LEU A 106 -10.41 -0.69 16.22
C LEU A 106 -9.81 -1.78 15.32
N LYS A 107 -9.70 -3.00 15.84
CA LYS A 107 -9.29 -4.18 15.07
C LYS A 107 -10.53 -4.86 14.47
N LEU A 108 -10.50 -5.12 13.17
CA LEU A 108 -11.64 -5.54 12.35
C LEU A 108 -11.42 -6.93 11.77
N LYS A 109 -12.50 -7.70 11.59
CA LYS A 109 -12.49 -9.04 10.97
C LYS A 109 -12.74 -9.02 9.45
N TYR A 110 -12.13 -8.08 8.73
CA TYR A 110 -11.93 -8.21 7.28
C TYR A 110 -10.67 -7.47 6.82
N ASN A 111 -10.20 -7.78 5.60
CA ASN A 111 -8.93 -7.32 5.05
C ASN A 111 -8.86 -5.80 4.79
N LEU A 112 -7.64 -5.29 4.59
CA LEU A 112 -7.37 -3.87 4.35
C LEU A 112 -8.10 -3.30 3.12
N VAL A 113 -8.33 -4.11 2.09
CA VAL A 113 -9.03 -3.67 0.87
C VAL A 113 -10.49 -3.33 1.15
N GLU A 114 -11.18 -4.13 1.94
CA GLU A 114 -12.56 -3.86 2.35
C GLU A 114 -12.63 -2.61 3.25
N LEU A 115 -11.64 -2.41 4.13
CA LEU A 115 -11.56 -1.21 4.98
C LEU A 115 -11.34 0.04 4.13
N PHE A 116 -10.40 -0.02 3.19
CA PHE A 116 -10.14 1.06 2.24
C PHE A 116 -11.39 1.43 1.44
N LYS A 117 -12.11 0.45 0.88
CA LYS A 117 -13.37 0.70 0.16
C LYS A 117 -14.41 1.37 1.05
N GLN A 118 -14.53 0.93 2.31
CA GLN A 118 -15.48 1.53 3.25
C GLN A 118 -15.11 2.99 3.56
N MET A 119 -13.83 3.30 3.75
CA MET A 119 -13.36 4.67 3.95
C MET A 119 -13.65 5.55 2.72
N GLN A 120 -13.43 5.04 1.51
CA GLN A 120 -13.76 5.77 0.28
C GLN A 120 -15.27 6.06 0.16
N LYS A 121 -16.15 5.13 0.55
CA LYS A 121 -17.61 5.37 0.61
C LYS A 121 -18.01 6.44 1.62
N LEU A 122 -17.22 6.62 2.67
CA LEU A 122 -17.38 7.68 3.66
C LEU A 122 -16.69 8.98 3.22
N GLU A 123 -16.23 9.06 1.97
CA GLU A 123 -15.55 10.22 1.37
C GLU A 123 -14.24 10.57 2.10
N TYR A 124 -13.49 9.55 2.52
CA TYR A 124 -12.13 9.71 3.01
C TYR A 124 -11.12 9.38 1.92
N PHE A 125 -10.25 10.32 1.61
CA PHE A 125 -9.08 10.10 0.79
C PHE A 125 -7.99 9.44 1.63
N CYS A 126 -7.46 8.30 1.17
CA CYS A 126 -6.40 7.56 1.86
C CYS A 126 -5.14 7.48 1.01
N SER A 127 -3.98 7.85 1.58
CA SER A 127 -2.68 7.85 0.90
C SER A 127 -1.60 7.27 1.79
N LEU A 128 -0.54 6.73 1.16
CA LEU A 128 0.68 6.41 1.90
C LEU A 128 1.30 7.70 2.45
N PRO A 129 1.91 7.67 3.64
CA PRO A 129 2.65 8.80 4.16
C PRO A 129 3.96 8.99 3.38
N ASN A 130 4.67 10.08 3.67
CA ASN A 130 5.96 10.37 3.04
C ASN A 130 7.10 9.45 3.51
N ASP A 131 6.90 8.70 4.60
CA ASP A 131 7.86 7.72 5.08
C ASP A 131 7.83 6.47 4.19
N ILE A 132 8.95 6.21 3.53
CA ILE A 132 9.12 5.06 2.63
C ILE A 132 8.99 3.70 3.33
N ASN A 133 9.14 3.68 4.66
CA ASN A 133 9.05 2.47 5.46
C ASN A 133 7.67 2.29 6.11
N ALA A 134 6.74 3.22 5.90
CA ALA A 134 5.41 3.08 6.43
C ALA A 134 4.63 2.01 5.69
N THR A 135 3.97 1.15 6.46
CA THR A 135 3.10 0.08 5.96
C THR A 135 1.61 0.46 6.00
N TYR A 136 1.28 1.61 6.59
CA TYR A 136 -0.08 2.09 6.80
C TYR A 136 -0.50 3.18 5.80
N PHE A 137 -1.80 3.43 5.72
CA PHE A 137 -2.37 4.57 4.99
C PHE A 137 -2.91 5.64 5.94
N GLU A 138 -2.69 6.91 5.61
CA GLU A 138 -3.36 8.05 6.24
C GLU A 138 -4.63 8.41 5.47
N CYS A 139 -5.76 8.41 6.16
CA CYS A 139 -7.07 8.74 5.62
C CYS A 139 -7.59 10.07 6.17
N ARG A 140 -8.01 10.99 5.29
CA ARG A 140 -8.56 12.31 5.63
C ARG A 140 -9.88 12.54 4.89
N LYS A 141 -10.83 13.18 5.56
CA LYS A 141 -12.13 13.51 4.96
C LYS A 141 -11.91 14.49 3.79
N ILE A 142 -12.55 14.21 2.66
CA ILE A 142 -12.62 15.14 1.53
C ILE A 142 -13.74 16.12 1.87
N THR A 143 -13.39 17.40 2.02
CA THR A 143 -14.30 18.52 2.25
C THR A 143 -14.55 19.30 0.98
#